data_AF-A0A7J9NE51-F1
#
_entry.id   AF-A0A7J9NE51-F1
#
_cell.length_a   1.000
_cell.length_b   1.000
_cell.length_c   1.000
_cell.angle_alpha   90.00
_cell.angle_beta   90.00
_cell.angle_gamma   90.00
#
_symmetry.space_group_name_H-M   'P 1'
#
loop_
_entity.id
_entity.type
_entity.pdbx_description
1 polymer ?
#
loop_
_entity_poly.entity_id
_entity_poly.type
_entity_poly.pdbx_seq_one_letter_code
_entity_poly.pdbx_strand_id
1 'polypeptide(L)'
;MVKWIPFPQGWVKINVDARLSVAKKKNTVSGFIIRNKEGFIMGSRFKGHNLVRSVVIAEAIAVLHRLQFALDLGFTNVILKSDSKLVIQNIQQTRNGQRMRWLLKV
;
A
#
# COMPACT_ATOMS: atom_id res chain seq x y z
N MET A 1 -23.65 -5.90 -2.61
CA MET A 1 -22.50 -5.42 -3.41
C MET A 1 -22.02 -4.10 -2.83
N VAL A 2 -20.72 -3.96 -2.53
CA VAL A 2 -20.15 -2.67 -2.10
C VAL A 2 -19.88 -1.83 -3.35
N LYS A 3 -20.54 -0.68 -3.49
CA LYS A 3 -20.30 0.25 -4.61
C LYS A 3 -18.91 0.89 -4.45
N TRP A 4 -18.15 0.94 -5.55
CA TRP A 4 -16.91 1.72 -5.60
C TRP A 4 -17.26 3.19 -5.39
N ILE A 5 -16.61 3.83 -4.41
CA ILE A 5 -16.82 5.25 -4.11
C ILE A 5 -15.73 6.03 -4.83
N PRO A 6 -16.07 6.90 -5.81
CA PRO A 6 -15.10 7.72 -6.52
C PRO A 6 -14.36 8.66 -5.56
N PHE A 7 -13.11 8.97 -5.88
CA PHE A 7 -12.27 9.95 -5.17
C PHE A 7 -11.90 11.12 -6.10
N PRO A 8 -11.31 12.21 -5.57
CA PRO A 8 -10.99 13.38 -6.38
C PRO A 8 -10.14 13.03 -7.60
N GLN A 9 -10.35 13.76 -8.69
CA GLN A 9 -9.60 13.56 -9.93
C GLN A 9 -8.10 13.79 -9.71
N GLY A 10 -7.29 13.00 -10.42
CA GLY A 10 -5.83 13.02 -10.28
C GLY A 10 -5.30 12.21 -9.10
N TRP A 11 -6.16 11.56 -8.30
CA TRP A 11 -5.75 10.61 -7.27
C TRP A 11 -5.84 9.17 -7.79
N VAL A 12 -5.05 8.29 -7.19
CA VAL A 12 -5.20 6.83 -7.33
C VAL A 12 -5.32 6.18 -5.96
N LYS A 13 -6.01 5.04 -5.88
CA LYS A 13 -6.13 4.26 -4.64
C LYS A 13 -5.25 3.01 -4.74
N ILE A 14 -4.42 2.80 -3.72
CA ILE A 14 -3.60 1.60 -3.57
C ILE A 14 -4.21 0.74 -2.46
N ASN A 15 -4.69 -0.44 -2.84
CA ASN A 15 -5.12 -1.45 -1.89
C ASN A 15 -3.97 -2.41 -1.59
N VAL A 16 -3.59 -2.49 -0.33
CA VAL A 16 -2.55 -3.37 0.21
C VAL A 16 -3.16 -4.67 0.67
N ASP A 17 -2.53 -5.79 0.30
CA ASP A 17 -2.71 -7.06 1.00
C ASP A 17 -1.34 -7.72 1.23
N ALA A 18 -1.13 -8.29 2.41
CA ALA A 18 0.08 -9.00 2.78
C ALA A 18 -0.27 -10.27 3.54
N ARG A 19 0.29 -11.40 3.08
CA ARG A 19 0.08 -12.70 3.69
C ARG A 19 1.39 -13.26 4.20
N LEU A 20 1.43 -13.59 5.49
CA LEU A 20 2.53 -14.31 6.12
C LEU A 20 2.23 -15.81 6.14
N SER A 21 3.14 -16.63 5.61
CA SER A 21 3.07 -18.09 5.73
C SER A 21 4.08 -18.58 6.76
N VAL A 22 3.56 -19.05 7.91
CA VAL A 22 4.36 -19.54 9.03
C VAL A 22 4.83 -20.99 8.80
N ALA A 23 4.10 -21.76 7.99
CA ALA A 23 4.26 -23.21 7.91
C ALA A 23 5.50 -23.71 7.13
N LYS A 24 6.14 -22.90 6.28
CA LYS A 24 7.26 -23.36 5.43
C LYS A 24 8.29 -22.26 5.12
N LYS A 25 9.10 -21.86 6.11
CA LYS A 25 10.27 -20.92 5.99
C LYS A 25 10.01 -19.42 6.23
N LYS A 26 8.88 -19.03 6.86
CA LYS A 26 8.55 -17.61 7.15
C LYS A 26 8.61 -16.74 5.89
N ASN A 27 7.88 -17.17 4.87
CA ASN A 27 7.76 -16.43 3.61
C ASN A 27 6.57 -15.47 3.73
N THR A 28 6.83 -14.20 3.46
CA THR A 28 5.80 -13.17 3.36
C THR A 28 5.57 -12.88 1.89
N VAL A 29 4.33 -12.88 1.44
CA VAL A 29 3.98 -12.39 0.11
C VAL A 29 3.15 -11.13 0.27
N SER A 30 3.51 -10.08 -0.45
CA SER A 30 2.74 -8.86 -0.49
C SER A 30 2.24 -8.58 -1.91
N GLY A 31 0.98 -8.20 -2.06
CA GLY A 31 0.37 -7.81 -3.32
C GLY A 31 -0.30 -6.44 -3.24
N PHE A 32 -0.51 -5.80 -4.38
CA PHE A 32 -1.36 -4.62 -4.45
C PHE A 32 -1.97 -4.41 -5.81
N ILE A 33 -3.02 -3.59 -5.80
CA ILE A 33 -3.67 -3.07 -6.99
C ILE A 33 -3.82 -1.56 -6.81
N ILE A 34 -3.39 -0.82 -7.82
CA ILE A 34 -3.62 0.62 -7.97
C ILE A 34 -4.85 0.80 -8.86
N ARG A 35 -5.80 1.62 -8.42
CA ARG A 35 -7.01 1.94 -9.20
C ARG A 35 -7.22 3.44 -9.32
N ASN A 36 -7.77 3.89 -10.45
CA ASN A 36 -8.22 5.28 -10.61
C ASN A 36 -9.65 5.49 -10.04
N LYS A 37 -10.19 6.71 -10.20
CA LYS A 37 -11.49 7.09 -9.61
C LYS A 37 -12.66 6.28 -10.18
N GLU A 38 -12.56 5.83 -11.42
CA GLU A 38 -13.54 4.97 -12.10
C GLU A 38 -13.41 3.50 -11.69
N GLY A 39 -12.34 3.13 -10.98
CA GLY A 39 -12.06 1.76 -10.54
C GLY A 39 -11.23 0.94 -11.53
N PHE A 40 -10.75 1.53 -12.63
CA PHE A 40 -9.84 0.88 -13.56
C PHE A 40 -8.49 0.60 -12.90
N ILE A 41 -7.90 -0.55 -13.21
CA ILE A 41 -6.58 -0.95 -12.71
C ILE A 41 -5.51 -0.16 -13.46
N MET A 42 -4.74 0.63 -12.72
CA MET A 42 -3.64 1.44 -13.24
C MET A 42 -2.29 0.74 -13.08
N GLY A 43 -2.24 -0.31 -12.27
CA GLY A 43 -1.04 -1.11 -12.03
C GLY A 43 -1.25 -2.11 -10.90
N SER A 44 -0.50 -3.19 -10.93
CA SER A 44 -0.49 -4.19 -9.86
C SER A 44 0.87 -4.86 -9.80
N ARG A 45 1.22 -5.37 -8.62
CA ARG A 45 2.44 -6.17 -8.43
C ARG A 45 2.28 -7.08 -7.22
N PHE A 46 2.98 -8.20 -7.25
CA PHE A 46 3.22 -9.03 -6.08
C PHE A 46 4.73 -9.21 -5.88
N LYS A 47 5.15 -9.40 -4.62
CA LYS A 47 6.54 -9.64 -4.25
C LYS A 47 6.60 -10.61 -3.07
N GLY A 48 7.42 -11.63 -3.21
CA GLY A 48 7.81 -12.51 -2.10
C GLY A 48 8.97 -11.88 -1.32
N HIS A 49 8.90 -11.99 0.00
CA HIS A 49 9.93 -11.57 0.93
C HIS A 49 10.34 -12.76 1.78
N ASN A 50 11.64 -13.03 1.82
CA ASN A 50 12.22 -14.06 2.67
C ASN A 50 12.65 -13.41 3.99
N LEU A 51 12.69 -14.21 5.06
CA LEU A 51 13.25 -13.82 6.37
C LEU A 51 12.50 -12.69 7.11
N VAL A 52 11.30 -12.32 6.68
CA VAL A 52 10.47 -11.35 7.41
C VAL A 52 9.73 -12.08 8.53
N ARG A 53 10.11 -11.78 9.78
CA ARG A 53 9.58 -12.46 10.99
C ARG A 53 8.51 -11.67 11.74
N SER A 54 8.18 -10.47 11.28
CA SER A 54 7.18 -9.58 11.89
C SER A 54 6.17 -9.15 10.84
N VAL A 55 4.88 -9.30 11.17
CA VAL A 55 3.76 -8.85 10.33
C VAL A 55 3.83 -7.35 10.07
N VAL A 56 4.19 -6.57 11.09
CA VAL A 56 4.35 -5.11 10.98
C VAL A 56 5.47 -4.74 9.99
N ILE A 57 6.60 -5.45 10.05
CA ILE A 57 7.72 -5.22 9.11
C ILE A 57 7.31 -5.63 7.70
N ALA A 58 6.60 -6.75 7.55
CA ALA A 58 6.05 -7.20 6.27
C ALA A 58 5.15 -6.14 5.64
N GLU A 59 4.20 -5.60 6.42
CA GLU A 59 3.28 -4.56 5.98
C GLU A 59 4.01 -3.27 5.64
N ALA A 60 4.99 -2.85 6.46
CA ALA A 60 5.80 -1.65 6.20
C ALA A 60 6.61 -1.76 4.90
N ILE A 61 7.32 -2.87 4.69
CA ILE A 61 8.05 -3.16 3.45
C ILE A 61 7.11 -3.16 2.26
N ALA A 62 5.94 -3.74 2.44
CA ALA A 62 4.96 -3.83 1.39
C ALA A 62 4.39 -2.44 1.05
N VAL A 63 4.12 -1.58 2.03
CA VAL A 63 3.73 -0.17 1.82
C VAL A 63 4.83 0.57 1.06
N LEU A 64 6.09 0.46 1.50
CA LEU A 64 7.22 1.14 0.86
C LEU A 64 7.34 0.80 -0.64
N HIS A 65 7.35 -0.50 -0.98
CA HIS A 65 7.47 -0.93 -2.37
C HIS A 65 6.32 -0.43 -3.26
N ARG A 66 5.13 -0.24 -2.69
CA ARG A 66 3.95 0.23 -3.41
C ARG A 66 4.01 1.71 -3.69
N LEU A 67 4.44 2.49 -2.70
CA LEU A 67 4.62 3.92 -2.89
C LEU A 67 5.71 4.18 -3.92
N GLN A 68 6.81 3.42 -3.87
CA GLN A 68 7.84 3.50 -4.90
C GLN A 68 7.28 3.18 -6.29
N PHE A 69 6.53 2.08 -6.43
CA PHE A 69 5.95 1.71 -7.71
C PHE A 69 4.93 2.75 -8.23
N ALA A 70 4.14 3.36 -7.34
CA ALA A 70 3.22 4.43 -7.73
C ALA A 70 3.97 5.66 -8.23
N LEU A 71 5.07 6.02 -7.59
CA LEU A 71 5.96 7.10 -8.04
C LEU A 71 6.60 6.77 -9.38
N ASP A 72 7.06 5.53 -9.59
CA ASP A 72 7.64 5.07 -10.86
C ASP A 72 6.62 5.17 -12.02
N LEU A 73 5.33 5.03 -11.72
CA LEU A 73 4.22 5.24 -12.68
C LEU A 73 3.81 6.72 -12.82
N GLY A 74 4.47 7.64 -12.13
CA GLY A 74 4.18 9.07 -12.17
C GLY A 74 3.01 9.52 -11.27
N PHE A 75 2.49 8.65 -10.40
CA PHE A 75 1.41 9.01 -9.48
C PHE A 75 1.95 9.73 -8.23
N THR A 76 1.53 10.98 -8.06
CA THR A 76 1.94 11.84 -6.93
C THR A 76 0.83 12.08 -5.90
N ASN A 77 -0.43 11.81 -6.26
CA ASN A 77 -1.58 11.89 -5.36
C ASN A 77 -2.17 10.50 -5.16
N VAL A 78 -2.05 9.97 -3.94
CA VAL A 78 -2.35 8.57 -3.67
C VAL A 78 -3.12 8.41 -2.36
N ILE A 79 -4.16 7.57 -2.41
CA ILE A 79 -4.90 7.08 -1.25
C ILE A 79 -4.38 5.69 -0.93
N LEU A 80 -3.53 5.58 0.10
CA LEU A 80 -3.02 4.30 0.57
C LEU A 80 -3.98 3.71 1.61
N LYS A 81 -4.44 2.48 1.37
CA LYS A 81 -5.20 1.69 2.33
C LYS A 81 -4.38 0.50 2.79
N SER A 82 -4.12 0.42 4.10
CA SER A 82 -3.49 -0.72 4.78
C SER A 82 -4.35 -1.09 6.00
N ASP A 83 -4.45 -2.38 6.26
CA ASP A 83 -4.96 -3.01 7.47
C ASP A 83 -4.12 -2.72 8.73
N SER A 84 -2.82 -2.47 8.55
CA SER A 84 -1.89 -2.17 9.64
C SER A 84 -2.03 -0.77 10.24
N LYS A 85 -2.77 -0.64 11.34
CA LYS A 85 -2.86 0.63 12.08
C LYS A 85 -1.51 1.17 12.52
N LEU A 86 -0.60 0.30 12.96
CA LEU A 86 0.73 0.69 13.46
C LEU A 86 1.62 1.29 12.35
N VAL A 87 1.63 0.69 11.16
CA VAL A 87 2.39 1.21 10.01
C VAL A 87 1.84 2.57 9.59
N ILE A 88 0.51 2.72 9.52
CA ILE A 88 -0.15 3.98 9.20
C ILE A 88 0.20 5.07 10.21
N GLN A 89 0.16 4.77 11.51
CA GLN A 89 0.52 5.72 12.56
C GLN A 89 1.98 6.17 12.47
N ASN A 90 2.92 5.24 12.28
CA ASN A 90 4.34 5.57 12.15
C ASN A 90 4.62 6.46 10.94
N ILE A 91 3.98 6.20 9.80
CA ILE A 91 4.13 7.05 8.60
C ILE A 91 3.59 8.46 8.83
N GLN A 92 2.49 8.59 9.59
CA GLN A 92 1.90 9.90 9.90
C GLN A 92 2.75 10.73 10.87
N GLN A 93 3.59 10.12 11.70
CA GLN A 93 4.47 10.84 12.62
C GLN A 93 5.70 11.44 11.90
N THR A 94 6.15 10.82 10.81
CA THR A 94 7.29 11.28 9.99
C THR A 94 6.94 12.46 9.04
N ARG A 95 5.76 13.07 9.19
CA ARG A 95 5.16 14.06 8.24
C ARG A 95 5.92 15.38 8.07
N ASN A 96 6.94 15.66 8.86
CA ASN A 96 7.61 16.96 8.86
C ASN A 96 8.61 17.18 7.70
N GLY A 97 8.74 16.24 6.75
CA GLY A 97 9.85 16.26 5.78
C GLY A 97 9.57 16.27 4.27
N GLN A 98 8.45 15.74 3.73
CA GLN A 98 8.33 15.57 2.27
C GLN A 98 6.91 15.73 1.67
N ARG A 99 6.89 16.37 0.50
CA ARG A 99 5.76 16.85 -0.32
C ARG A 99 5.02 15.71 -1.03
N MET A 100 4.33 14.86 -0.28
CA MET A 100 3.30 13.96 -0.83
C MET A 100 1.99 14.11 -0.07
N ARG A 101 0.88 14.30 -0.80
CA ARG A 101 -0.47 14.42 -0.22
C ARG A 101 -1.08 13.02 -0.15
N TRP A 102 -1.20 12.49 1.06
CA TRP A 102 -1.79 11.17 1.31
C TRP A 102 -3.10 11.29 2.10
N LEU A 103 -4.07 10.44 1.74
CA LEU A 103 -5.22 10.12 2.58
C LEU A 103 -5.08 8.66 3.00
N LEU A 104 -4.88 8.41 4.29
CA LEU A 104 -4.78 7.08 4.86
C LEU A 104 -6.15 6.69 5.43
N LYS A 105 -6.71 5.58 4.95
CA LYS A 105 -7.94 5.00 5.49
C LYS A 105 -7.65 3.57 5.92
N VAL A 106 -8.03 3.24 7.15
CA VAL A 106 -8.15 1.85 7.62
C VAL A 106 -9.27 1.15 6.84
#